data_AF-A0A497TYZ3-F1
#
_entry.id   AF-A0A497TYZ3-F1
#
_cell.length_a   1.000
_cell.length_b   1.000
_cell.length_c   1.000
_cell.angle_alpha   90.00
_cell.angle_beta   90.00
_cell.angle_gamma   90.00
#
_symmetry.space_group_name_H-M   'P 1'
#
loop_
_entity.id
_entity.type
_entity.pdbx_description
1 polymer ?
#
loop_
_entity_poly.entity_id
_entity_poly.type
_entity_poly.pdbx_seq_one_letter_code
_entity_poly.pdbx_strand_id
1 'polypeptide(L)'
;MSFFELLTPIRIYILFTFIMLVISYNKDKKAHRILFIILLLSVINESMSAILKYNNIPIRLNASIFIVINNILWFFILYNVSSIKKSLLLIVILFFLSFTVYNLFLLNGIKEFNSYSFVIGAFLYLILFIYNCSSELKKENLNYFLSNNFILMLSPVLFFIGFSLLFGFNNKNIHKIMILNRFKLYDFISYFVNITYYSLLNVYIYREKKLKHVE
;
A
#
# COMPACT_ATOMS: atom_id res chain seq x y z
N MET A 1 17.04 21.41 -10.41
CA MET A 1 15.79 20.62 -10.53
C MET A 1 14.64 21.62 -10.41
N SER A 2 13.79 21.76 -11.42
CA SER A 2 12.70 22.75 -11.41
C SER A 2 11.55 22.27 -10.51
N PHE A 3 10.72 23.20 -10.00
CA PHE A 3 9.54 22.86 -9.20
C PHE A 3 8.57 21.91 -9.95
N PHE A 4 8.49 22.02 -11.29
CA PHE A 4 7.66 21.16 -12.12
C PHE A 4 8.20 19.73 -12.26
N GLU A 5 9.52 19.51 -12.17
CA GLU A 5 10.12 18.17 -12.14
C GLU A 5 9.81 17.41 -10.83
N LEU A 6 9.27 18.09 -9.82
CA LEU A 6 8.82 17.49 -8.56
C LEU A 6 7.35 17.04 -8.63
N LEU A 7 6.56 17.42 -9.64
CA LEU A 7 5.15 17.05 -9.76
C LEU A 7 4.97 15.90 -10.77
N THR A 8 5.13 14.66 -10.30
CA THR A 8 4.83 13.49 -11.12
C THR A 8 3.32 13.22 -11.17
N PRO A 9 2.79 12.60 -12.24
CA PRO A 9 1.37 12.24 -12.31
C PRO A 9 0.91 11.38 -11.12
N ILE A 10 1.78 10.50 -10.61
CA ILE A 10 1.51 9.68 -9.42
C ILE A 10 1.29 10.56 -8.18
N ARG A 11 2.12 11.59 -7.96
CA ARG A 11 1.98 12.51 -6.81
C ARG A 11 0.68 13.28 -6.85
N ILE A 12 0.32 13.78 -8.03
CA ILE A 12 -0.97 14.45 -8.23
C ILE A 12 -2.11 13.49 -7.91
N TYR A 13 -2.00 12.23 -8.33
CA TYR A 13 -3.05 11.25 -8.10
C TYR A 13 -3.20 10.84 -6.62
N ILE A 14 -2.08 10.75 -5.90
CA ILE A 14 -2.05 10.57 -4.44
C ILE A 14 -2.77 11.71 -3.74
N LEU A 15 -2.39 12.95 -4.07
CA LEU A 15 -2.99 14.16 -3.49
C LEU A 15 -4.49 14.23 -3.78
N PHE A 16 -4.90 13.95 -5.01
CA PHE A 16 -6.31 13.88 -5.39
C PHE A 16 -7.07 12.87 -4.54
N THR A 17 -6.55 11.65 -4.41
CA THR A 17 -7.17 10.58 -3.60
C THR A 17 -7.26 10.97 -2.13
N PHE A 18 -6.21 11.62 -1.60
CA PHE A 18 -6.21 12.14 -0.23
C PHE A 18 -7.29 13.21 -0.03
N ILE A 19 -7.37 14.22 -0.91
CA ILE A 19 -8.38 15.28 -0.84
C ILE A 19 -9.79 14.69 -0.90
N MET A 20 -10.03 13.73 -1.80
CA MET A 20 -11.30 13.01 -1.89
C MET A 20 -11.67 12.32 -0.57
N LEU A 21 -10.70 11.66 0.10
CA LEU A 21 -10.93 11.07 1.40
C LEU A 21 -11.22 12.13 2.47
N VAL A 22 -10.50 13.25 2.50
CA VAL A 22 -10.71 14.33 3.48
C VAL A 22 -12.15 14.87 3.38
N ILE A 23 -12.63 15.12 2.18
CA ILE A 23 -13.99 15.64 1.94
C ILE A 23 -15.05 14.61 2.35
N SER A 24 -14.80 13.33 2.14
CA SER A 24 -15.74 12.23 2.43
C SER A 24 -15.57 11.62 3.81
N TYR A 25 -14.65 12.15 4.63
CA TYR A 25 -14.13 11.47 5.82
C TYR A 25 -15.22 11.15 6.84
N ASN A 26 -15.17 9.96 7.44
CA ASN A 26 -16.08 9.52 8.49
C ASN A 26 -15.25 9.11 9.72
N LYS A 27 -15.40 9.85 10.83
CA LYS A 27 -14.65 9.57 12.06
C LYS A 27 -15.13 8.30 12.77
N ASP A 28 -16.39 7.90 12.56
CA ASP A 28 -17.00 6.77 13.25
C ASP A 28 -16.54 5.43 12.64
N LYS A 29 -16.23 5.42 11.35
CA LYS A 29 -15.72 4.23 10.66
C LYS A 29 -14.21 4.06 10.89
N LYS A 30 -13.84 3.03 11.67
CA LYS A 30 -12.43 2.69 11.95
C LYS A 30 -11.58 2.54 10.67
N ALA A 31 -12.14 1.93 9.63
CA ALA A 31 -11.48 1.77 8.33
C ALA A 31 -11.13 3.12 7.67
N HIS A 32 -12.02 4.12 7.74
CA HIS A 32 -11.74 5.47 7.22
C HIS A 32 -10.58 6.13 7.97
N ARG A 33 -10.52 5.97 9.30
CA ARG A 33 -9.42 6.52 10.11
C ARG A 33 -8.07 5.92 9.71
N ILE A 34 -8.01 4.61 9.53
CA ILE A 34 -6.77 3.93 9.11
C ILE A 34 -6.41 4.33 7.68
N LEU A 35 -7.39 4.37 6.76
CA LEU A 35 -7.14 4.79 5.38
C LEU A 35 -6.68 6.25 5.29
N PHE A 36 -7.19 7.12 6.16
CA PHE A 36 -6.72 8.50 6.27
C PHE A 36 -5.24 8.54 6.66
N ILE A 37 -4.83 7.73 7.62
CA ILE A 37 -3.42 7.62 8.02
C ILE A 37 -2.58 7.07 6.86
N ILE A 38 -3.06 6.06 6.12
CA ILE A 38 -2.37 5.50 4.94
C ILE A 38 -2.12 6.57 3.87
N LEU A 39 -3.15 7.33 3.50
CA LEU A 39 -3.04 8.35 2.46
C LEU A 39 -2.22 9.55 2.94
N LEU A 40 -2.38 9.98 4.20
CA LEU A 40 -1.54 11.03 4.79
C LEU A 40 -0.07 10.62 4.79
N LEU A 41 0.23 9.39 5.22
CA LEU A 41 1.57 8.83 5.18
C LEU A 41 2.14 8.79 3.75
N SER A 42 1.30 8.47 2.76
CA SER A 42 1.69 8.47 1.35
C SER A 42 2.04 9.88 0.84
N VAL A 43 1.25 10.89 1.19
CA VAL A 43 1.52 12.31 0.87
C VAL A 43 2.82 12.78 1.54
N ILE A 44 3.01 12.47 2.82
CA ILE A 44 4.23 12.80 3.56
C ILE A 44 5.44 12.12 2.93
N ASN A 45 5.36 10.83 2.62
CA ASN A 45 6.46 10.08 2.02
C ASN A 45 6.87 10.64 0.66
N GLU A 46 5.91 10.99 -0.19
CA GLU A 46 6.20 11.60 -1.50
C GLU A 46 6.85 12.98 -1.35
N SER A 47 6.33 13.80 -0.44
CA SER A 47 6.87 15.14 -0.15
C SER A 47 8.30 15.05 0.40
N MET A 48 8.53 14.17 1.37
CA MET A 48 9.87 13.92 1.93
C MET A 48 10.82 13.37 0.87
N SER A 49 10.38 12.41 0.06
CA SER A 49 11.21 11.86 -1.02
C SER A 49 11.58 12.92 -2.06
N ALA A 50 10.67 13.86 -2.34
CA ALA A 50 10.92 15.01 -3.20
C ALA A 50 12.02 15.92 -2.64
N ILE A 51 11.91 16.30 -1.36
CA ILE A 51 12.87 17.16 -0.65
C ILE A 51 14.24 16.49 -0.56
N LEU A 52 14.29 15.22 -0.15
CA LEU A 52 15.53 14.46 -0.04
C LEU A 52 16.23 14.35 -1.40
N LYS A 53 15.48 14.07 -2.47
CA LYS A 53 16.03 14.00 -3.82
C LYS A 53 16.57 15.36 -4.29
N TYR A 54 15.88 16.45 -3.99
CA TYR A 54 16.35 17.81 -4.29
C TYR A 54 17.68 18.12 -3.60
N ASN A 55 17.85 17.67 -2.35
CA ASN A 55 19.08 17.84 -1.56
C ASN A 55 20.15 16.76 -1.82
N ASN A 56 19.97 15.88 -2.82
CA ASN A 56 20.84 14.73 -3.10
C ASN A 56 21.02 13.75 -1.92
N ILE A 57 20.08 13.72 -0.98
CA ILE A 57 20.09 12.80 0.16
C ILE A 57 19.45 11.46 -0.26
N PRO A 58 20.05 10.30 0.07
CA PRO A 58 19.48 9.00 -0.28
C PRO A 58 18.07 8.78 0.29
N ILE A 59 17.10 8.49 -0.59
CA ILE A 59 15.69 8.24 -0.22
C ILE A 59 15.41 6.86 0.39
N ARG A 60 16.42 5.98 0.45
CA ARG A 60 16.24 4.54 0.79
C ARG A 60 15.65 4.36 2.18
N LEU A 61 16.18 5.06 3.17
CA LEU A 61 15.71 4.97 4.55
C LEU A 61 14.27 5.45 4.69
N ASN A 62 13.94 6.59 4.08
CA ASN A 62 12.57 7.13 4.06
C ASN A 62 11.59 6.12 3.44
N ALA A 63 11.95 5.52 2.29
CA ALA A 63 11.13 4.51 1.63
C ALA A 63 10.99 3.22 2.46
N SER A 64 12.04 2.77 3.15
CA SER A 64 12.01 1.62 4.06
C SER A 64 11.04 1.85 5.21
N ILE A 65 11.12 3.01 5.88
CA ILE A 65 10.24 3.37 6.99
C ILE A 65 8.78 3.44 6.52
N PHE A 66 8.54 4.14 5.40
CA PHE A 66 7.23 4.24 4.78
C PHE A 66 6.59 2.88 4.55
N ILE A 67 7.32 1.96 3.93
CA ILE A 67 6.80 0.63 3.59
C ILE A 67 6.43 -0.19 4.82
N VAL A 68 7.27 -0.18 5.86
CA VAL A 68 7.00 -0.95 7.08
C VAL A 68 5.70 -0.45 7.72
N ILE A 69 5.57 0.87 7.87
CA ILE A 69 4.36 1.47 8.43
C ILE A 69 3.14 1.20 7.52
N ASN A 70 3.29 1.35 6.21
CA ASN A 70 2.22 1.10 5.25
C ASN A 70 1.72 -0.36 5.31
N ASN A 71 2.62 -1.34 5.37
CA ASN A 71 2.24 -2.76 5.50
C ASN A 71 1.49 -3.03 6.82
N ILE A 72 1.95 -2.44 7.93
CA ILE A 72 1.28 -2.56 9.23
C ILE A 72 -0.13 -1.96 9.17
N LEU A 73 -0.30 -0.78 8.58
CA LEU A 73 -1.60 -0.15 8.44
C LEU A 73 -2.56 -0.99 7.59
N TRP A 74 -2.05 -1.64 6.54
CA TRP A 74 -2.83 -2.57 5.73
C TRP A 74 -3.24 -3.83 6.50
N PHE A 75 -2.38 -4.38 7.37
CA PHE A 75 -2.80 -5.42 8.31
C PHE A 75 -3.87 -4.94 9.29
N PHE A 76 -3.81 -3.68 9.73
CA PHE A 76 -4.88 -3.11 10.56
C PHE A 76 -6.20 -2.92 9.80
N ILE A 77 -6.18 -2.65 8.50
CA ILE A 77 -7.40 -2.71 7.67
C ILE A 77 -8.00 -4.11 7.70
N LEU A 78 -7.20 -5.16 7.44
CA LEU A 78 -7.65 -6.55 7.56
C LEU A 78 -8.20 -6.84 8.96
N TYR A 79 -7.52 -6.37 10.01
CA TYR A 79 -7.95 -6.52 11.39
C TYR A 79 -9.34 -5.94 11.65
N ASN A 80 -9.70 -4.82 11.02
CA ASN A 80 -10.99 -4.20 11.28
C ASN A 80 -12.10 -4.71 10.35
N VAL A 81 -11.75 -5.12 9.13
CA VAL A 81 -12.74 -5.30 8.05
C VAL A 81 -12.93 -6.77 7.66
N SER A 82 -11.93 -7.62 7.88
CA SER A 82 -12.01 -9.05 7.51
C SER A 82 -12.77 -9.88 8.54
N SER A 83 -13.25 -11.05 8.11
CA SER A 83 -13.88 -12.07 8.96
C SER A 83 -12.86 -13.03 9.61
N ILE A 84 -11.56 -12.80 9.38
CA ILE A 84 -10.49 -13.59 9.98
C ILE A 84 -10.48 -13.41 11.51
N LYS A 85 -10.14 -14.49 12.22
CA LYS A 85 -9.94 -14.47 13.68
C LYS A 85 -8.92 -13.39 14.06
N LYS A 86 -9.31 -12.49 14.96
CA LYS A 86 -8.48 -11.35 15.40
C LYS A 86 -7.15 -11.79 16.02
N SER A 87 -7.15 -12.92 16.74
CA SER A 87 -5.93 -13.51 17.30
C SER A 87 -4.92 -13.91 16.23
N LEU A 88 -5.36 -14.51 15.12
CA LEU A 88 -4.49 -14.87 13.99
C LEU A 88 -3.85 -13.62 13.38
N LEU A 89 -4.63 -12.57 13.17
CA LEU A 89 -4.12 -11.31 12.62
C LEU A 89 -3.11 -10.63 13.56
N LEU A 90 -3.34 -10.66 14.87
CA LEU A 90 -2.37 -10.16 15.84
C LEU A 90 -1.05 -10.95 15.79
N ILE A 91 -1.11 -12.29 15.68
CA ILE A 91 0.08 -13.12 15.52
C ILE A 91 0.85 -12.74 14.26
N VAL A 92 0.17 -12.54 13.14
CA VAL A 92 0.81 -12.13 11.88
C VAL A 92 1.44 -10.73 11.99
N ILE A 93 0.76 -9.77 12.63
CA ILE A 93 1.31 -8.43 12.85
C ILE A 93 2.56 -8.50 13.74
N LEU A 94 2.53 -9.26 14.83
CA LEU A 94 3.66 -9.44 15.73
C LEU A 94 4.84 -10.14 15.03
N PHE A 95 4.56 -11.17 14.24
CA PHE A 95 5.57 -11.84 13.40
C PHE A 95 6.18 -10.89 12.37
N PHE A 96 5.36 -10.08 11.70
CA PHE A 96 5.87 -9.10 10.73
C PHE A 96 6.75 -8.05 11.42
N LEU A 97 6.32 -7.54 12.58
CA LEU A 97 7.10 -6.59 13.37
C LEU A 97 8.44 -7.17 13.80
N SER A 98 8.46 -8.38 14.38
CA SER A 98 9.71 -9.03 14.78
C SER A 98 10.64 -9.27 13.58
N PHE A 99 10.09 -9.68 12.44
CA PHE A 99 10.84 -9.83 11.20
C PHE A 99 11.42 -8.49 10.72
N THR A 100 10.65 -7.40 10.74
CA THR A 100 11.13 -6.08 10.29
C THR A 100 12.26 -5.56 11.17
N VAL A 101 12.16 -5.74 12.48
CA VAL A 101 13.23 -5.39 13.43
C VAL A 101 14.47 -6.23 13.16
N TYR A 102 14.33 -7.55 13.01
CA TYR A 102 15.42 -8.44 12.65
C TYR A 102 16.13 -7.99 11.36
N ASN A 103 15.36 -7.67 10.32
CA ASN A 103 15.87 -7.28 9.02
C ASN A 103 16.59 -5.91 9.04
N LEU A 104 16.09 -4.95 9.84
CA LEU A 104 16.73 -3.65 10.03
C LEU A 104 18.12 -3.77 10.66
N PHE A 105 18.27 -4.61 11.68
CA PHE A 105 19.53 -4.73 12.42
C PHE A 105 20.53 -5.70 11.78
N LEU A 106 20.08 -6.79 11.15
CA LEU A 106 20.96 -7.92 10.78
C LEU A 106 21.15 -8.12 9.27
N LEU A 107 20.27 -7.57 8.42
CA LEU A 107 20.26 -7.81 6.97
C LEU A 107 20.49 -6.53 6.16
N ASN A 108 21.26 -5.57 6.70
CA ASN A 108 21.58 -4.30 6.06
C ASN A 108 20.37 -3.39 5.73
N GLY A 109 19.21 -3.59 6.36
CA GLY A 109 18.00 -2.79 6.10
C GLY A 109 18.13 -1.28 6.36
N ILE A 110 19.20 -0.84 7.04
CA ILE A 110 19.57 0.57 7.23
C ILE A 110 20.36 1.12 6.04
N LYS A 111 21.22 0.30 5.41
CA LYS A 111 22.11 0.72 4.30
C LYS A 111 21.43 0.58 2.94
N GLU A 112 20.51 -0.37 2.83
CA GLU A 112 19.76 -0.68 1.62
C GLU A 112 18.26 -0.46 1.82
N PHE A 113 17.53 -0.39 0.70
CA PHE A 113 16.08 -0.38 0.76
C PHE A 113 15.59 -1.70 1.34
N ASN A 114 14.63 -1.65 2.26
CA ASN A 114 14.15 -2.81 3.01
C ASN A 114 13.19 -3.68 2.17
N SER A 115 13.74 -4.28 1.11
CA SER A 115 13.04 -5.09 0.12
C SER A 115 12.45 -6.37 0.72
N TYR A 116 13.18 -7.08 1.59
CA TYR A 116 12.68 -8.31 2.19
C TYR A 116 11.47 -8.07 3.11
N SER A 117 11.47 -7.00 3.92
CA SER A 117 10.29 -6.66 4.73
C SER A 117 9.11 -6.23 3.85
N PHE A 118 9.34 -5.57 2.72
CA PHE A 118 8.27 -5.32 1.76
C PHE A 118 7.65 -6.65 1.27
N VAL A 119 8.48 -7.55 0.75
CA VAL A 119 8.07 -8.80 0.12
C VAL A 119 7.35 -9.73 1.11
N ILE A 120 7.89 -9.88 2.33
CA ILE A 120 7.25 -10.71 3.36
C ILE A 120 5.93 -10.09 3.82
N GLY A 121 5.86 -8.77 4.00
CA GLY A 121 4.61 -8.09 4.33
C GLY A 121 3.54 -8.27 3.24
N ALA A 122 3.92 -8.08 1.98
CA ALA A 122 3.08 -8.31 0.82
C ALA A 122 2.59 -9.77 0.76
N PHE A 123 3.48 -10.74 0.94
CA PHE A 123 3.15 -12.16 0.90
C PHE A 123 2.16 -12.56 2.01
N LEU A 124 2.41 -12.12 3.24
CA LEU A 124 1.50 -12.36 4.38
C LEU A 124 0.13 -11.72 4.13
N TYR A 125 0.09 -10.50 3.59
CA TYR A 125 -1.16 -9.84 3.25
C TYR A 125 -1.95 -10.63 2.20
N LEU A 126 -1.29 -11.10 1.14
CA LEU A 126 -1.92 -11.87 0.07
C LEU A 126 -2.49 -13.20 0.59
N ILE A 127 -1.75 -13.94 1.42
CA ILE A 127 -2.26 -15.17 2.04
C ILE A 127 -3.52 -14.88 2.86
N LEU A 128 -3.49 -13.85 3.71
CA LEU A 128 -4.64 -13.47 4.53
C LEU A 128 -5.83 -13.03 3.68
N PHE A 129 -5.60 -12.26 2.63
CA PHE A 129 -6.63 -11.83 1.70
C PHE A 129 -7.31 -13.03 1.00
N ILE A 130 -6.52 -13.96 0.47
CA ILE A 130 -7.03 -15.19 -0.17
C ILE A 130 -7.76 -16.07 0.83
N TYR A 131 -7.22 -16.22 2.05
CA TYR A 131 -7.86 -16.95 3.12
C TYR A 131 -9.23 -16.35 3.48
N ASN A 132 -9.33 -15.02 3.57
CA ASN A 132 -10.60 -14.35 3.81
C ASN A 132 -11.60 -14.58 2.67
N CYS A 133 -11.18 -14.43 1.42
CA CYS A 133 -12.04 -14.71 0.25
C CYS A 133 -12.55 -16.16 0.27
N SER A 134 -11.67 -17.11 0.57
CA SER A 134 -12.01 -18.53 0.66
C SER A 134 -12.98 -18.82 1.81
N SER A 135 -12.82 -18.15 2.95
CA SER A 135 -13.73 -18.23 4.09
C SER A 135 -15.13 -17.71 3.74
N GLU A 136 -15.23 -16.58 3.04
CA GLU A 136 -16.53 -16.03 2.62
C GLU A 136 -17.21 -16.86 1.52
N LEU A 137 -16.45 -17.44 0.59
CA LEU A 137 -16.97 -18.39 -0.40
C LEU A 137 -17.54 -19.65 0.26
N LYS A 138 -16.85 -20.20 1.27
CA LYS A 138 -17.34 -21.36 2.03
C LYS A 138 -18.63 -21.09 2.80
N LYS A 139 -18.94 -19.82 3.08
CA LYS A 139 -20.19 -19.39 3.71
C LYS A 139 -21.27 -18.98 2.69
N GLU A 140 -21.01 -19.16 1.39
CA GLU A 140 -21.88 -18.72 0.29
C GLU A 140 -22.22 -17.22 0.30
N ASN A 141 -21.37 -16.40 0.94
CA ASN A 141 -21.61 -14.97 1.10
C ASN A 141 -21.15 -14.18 -0.15
N LEU A 142 -21.84 -14.35 -1.28
CA LEU A 142 -21.50 -13.66 -2.52
C LEU A 142 -21.61 -12.13 -2.42
N ASN A 143 -22.49 -11.63 -1.55
CA ASN A 143 -22.68 -10.20 -1.28
C ASN A 143 -21.40 -9.54 -0.74
N TYR A 144 -20.52 -10.30 -0.08
CA TYR A 144 -19.23 -9.80 0.37
C TYR A 144 -18.38 -9.26 -0.79
N PHE A 145 -18.36 -9.93 -1.94
CA PHE A 145 -17.57 -9.52 -3.11
C PHE A 145 -18.09 -8.25 -3.78
N LEU A 146 -19.35 -7.89 -3.52
CA LEU A 146 -19.95 -6.63 -3.98
C LEU A 146 -19.79 -5.48 -2.97
N SER A 147 -19.33 -5.79 -1.76
CA SER A 147 -19.23 -4.82 -0.66
C SER A 147 -18.06 -3.84 -0.83
N ASN A 148 -18.21 -2.64 -0.23
CA ASN A 148 -17.12 -1.66 -0.15
C ASN A 148 -15.90 -2.20 0.60
N ASN A 149 -16.13 -3.03 1.61
CA ASN A 149 -15.09 -3.68 2.39
C ASN A 149 -14.17 -4.54 1.51
N PHE A 150 -14.74 -5.28 0.57
CA PHE A 150 -13.96 -6.05 -0.40
C PHE A 150 -13.09 -5.15 -1.29
N ILE A 151 -13.65 -4.06 -1.83
CA ILE A 151 -12.89 -3.10 -2.65
C ILE A 151 -11.68 -2.56 -1.85
N LEU A 152 -11.90 -2.18 -0.59
CA LEU A 152 -10.84 -1.67 0.27
C LEU A 152 -9.71 -2.69 0.48
N MET A 153 -10.06 -3.96 0.76
CA MET A 153 -9.07 -5.03 0.95
C MET A 153 -8.39 -5.48 -0.36
N LEU A 154 -9.08 -5.35 -1.49
CA LEU A 154 -8.52 -5.66 -2.80
C LEU A 154 -7.54 -4.56 -3.27
N SER A 155 -7.75 -3.32 -2.85
CA SER A 155 -6.98 -2.14 -3.30
C SER A 155 -5.46 -2.36 -3.31
N PRO A 156 -4.80 -2.81 -2.22
CA PRO A 156 -3.35 -2.98 -2.18
C PRO A 156 -2.82 -4.25 -2.87
N VAL A 157 -3.68 -5.18 -3.30
CA VAL A 157 -3.26 -6.50 -3.79
C VAL A 157 -2.33 -6.39 -4.99
N LEU A 158 -2.73 -5.62 -6.01
CA LEU A 158 -1.92 -5.47 -7.22
C LEU A 158 -0.67 -4.62 -6.97
N PHE A 159 -0.72 -3.68 -6.02
CA PHE A 159 0.43 -2.93 -5.54
C PHE A 159 1.47 -3.86 -4.89
N PHE A 160 1.02 -4.74 -3.99
CA PHE A 160 1.89 -5.72 -3.32
C PHE A 160 2.49 -6.73 -4.29
N ILE A 161 1.71 -7.25 -5.25
CA ILE A 161 2.22 -8.17 -6.27
C ILE A 161 3.26 -7.48 -7.14
N GLY A 162 2.91 -6.33 -7.75
CA GLY A 162 3.78 -5.69 -8.73
C GLY A 162 5.10 -5.20 -8.14
N PHE A 163 5.09 -4.57 -6.97
CA PHE A 163 6.33 -4.17 -6.32
C PHE A 163 7.11 -5.37 -5.73
N SER A 164 6.47 -6.48 -5.40
CA SER A 164 7.20 -7.68 -4.96
C SER A 164 7.99 -8.30 -6.11
N LEU A 165 7.46 -8.26 -7.34
CA LEU A 165 8.21 -8.68 -8.53
C LEU A 165 9.44 -7.79 -8.79
N LEU A 166 9.35 -6.50 -8.50
CA LEU A 166 10.49 -5.58 -8.63
C LEU A 166 11.53 -5.75 -7.53
N PHE A 167 11.09 -5.96 -6.29
CA PHE A 167 11.96 -5.93 -5.11
C PHE A 167 12.42 -7.31 -4.65
N GLY A 168 11.70 -8.39 -5.01
CA GLY A 168 11.98 -9.76 -4.58
C GLY A 168 13.34 -10.30 -5.03
N PHE A 169 13.83 -9.84 -6.18
CA PHE A 169 15.14 -10.25 -6.70
C PHE A 169 16.32 -9.45 -6.10
N ASN A 170 16.04 -8.40 -5.32
CA ASN A 170 17.03 -7.48 -4.74
C ASN A 170 18.13 -7.00 -5.73
N ASN A 171 17.82 -6.90 -7.02
CA ASN A 171 18.78 -6.59 -8.07
C ASN A 171 18.41 -5.29 -8.79
N LYS A 172 19.26 -4.27 -8.65
CA LYS A 172 19.07 -2.94 -9.27
C LYS A 172 19.05 -2.96 -10.80
N ASN A 173 19.63 -3.99 -11.42
CA ASN A 173 19.64 -4.11 -12.88
C ASN A 173 18.25 -4.44 -13.41
N ILE A 174 17.44 -5.20 -12.66
CA ILE A 174 16.07 -5.54 -13.04
C ILE A 174 15.23 -4.27 -13.19
N HIS A 175 15.42 -3.29 -12.31
CA HIS A 175 14.70 -2.01 -12.37
C HIS A 175 15.00 -1.22 -13.64
N LYS A 176 16.16 -1.44 -14.26
CA LYS A 176 16.64 -0.75 -15.46
C LYS A 176 16.32 -1.48 -16.76
N ILE A 177 15.80 -2.72 -16.69
CA ILE A 177 15.41 -3.48 -17.89
C ILE A 177 14.38 -2.65 -18.67
N MET A 178 14.59 -2.49 -19.98
CA MET A 178 13.67 -1.75 -20.83
C MET A 178 12.54 -2.67 -21.33
N ILE A 179 11.30 -2.25 -21.11
CA ILE A 179 10.11 -2.79 -21.75
C ILE A 179 9.87 -2.02 -23.04
N LEU A 180 9.63 -2.74 -24.14
CA LEU A 180 9.33 -2.18 -25.47
C LEU A 180 10.40 -1.17 -25.95
N ASN A 181 11.64 -1.29 -25.46
CA ASN A 181 12.74 -0.35 -25.67
C ASN A 181 12.40 1.13 -25.38
N ARG A 182 11.39 1.41 -24.55
CA ARG A 182 10.89 2.77 -24.28
C ARG A 182 10.79 3.10 -22.79
N PHE A 183 10.32 2.15 -21.99
CA PHE A 183 10.05 2.38 -20.57
C PHE A 183 10.91 1.47 -19.72
N LYS A 184 11.46 1.98 -18.61
CA LYS A 184 12.10 1.11 -17.63
C LYS A 184 11.02 0.26 -16.94
N LEU A 185 11.36 -0.98 -16.63
CA LEU A 185 10.49 -1.92 -15.94
C LEU A 185 9.94 -1.32 -14.64
N TYR A 186 10.78 -0.62 -13.89
CA TYR A 186 10.37 0.10 -12.68
C TYR A 186 9.28 1.13 -12.95
N ASP A 187 9.46 1.98 -13.96
CA ASP A 187 8.50 3.05 -14.27
C ASP A 187 7.17 2.44 -14.73
N PHE A 188 7.21 1.43 -15.61
CA PHE A 188 6.02 0.76 -16.12
C PHE A 188 5.19 0.12 -15.01
N ILE A 189 5.83 -0.71 -14.16
CA ILE A 189 5.14 -1.36 -13.04
C ILE A 189 4.65 -0.30 -12.07
N SER A 190 5.46 0.71 -11.72
CA SER A 190 5.09 1.77 -10.79
C SER A 190 3.84 2.53 -11.25
N TYR A 191 3.76 2.95 -12.52
CA TYR A 191 2.56 3.60 -13.03
C TYR A 191 1.34 2.68 -13.00
N PHE A 192 1.49 1.44 -13.49
CA PHE A 192 0.38 0.49 -13.56
C PHE A 192 -0.21 0.18 -12.18
N VAL A 193 0.64 -0.11 -11.19
CA VAL A 193 0.18 -0.46 -9.84
C VAL A 193 -0.39 0.73 -9.09
N ASN A 194 0.20 1.92 -9.19
CA ASN A 194 -0.31 3.11 -8.51
C ASN A 194 -1.65 3.56 -9.10
N ILE A 195 -1.80 3.53 -10.43
CA ILE A 195 -3.08 3.87 -11.07
C ILE A 195 -4.18 2.94 -10.56
N THR A 196 -3.92 1.63 -10.55
CA THR A 196 -4.90 0.64 -10.07
C THR A 196 -5.23 0.83 -8.59
N TYR A 197 -4.20 0.99 -7.76
CA TYR A 197 -4.34 1.16 -6.31
C TYR A 197 -5.20 2.38 -5.94
N TYR A 198 -4.84 3.57 -6.45
CA TYR A 198 -5.57 4.80 -6.14
C TYR A 198 -6.93 4.85 -6.83
N SER A 199 -7.12 4.19 -7.98
CA SER A 199 -8.45 4.05 -8.59
C SER A 199 -9.40 3.29 -7.69
N LEU A 200 -8.97 2.13 -7.17
CA LEU A 200 -9.78 1.31 -6.26
C LEU A 200 -10.10 2.05 -4.96
N LEU A 201 -9.13 2.78 -4.40
CA LEU A 201 -9.36 3.63 -3.23
C LEU A 201 -10.37 4.75 -3.52
N ASN A 202 -10.30 5.41 -4.67
CA ASN A 202 -11.27 6.43 -5.06
C ASN A 202 -12.67 5.84 -5.25
N VAL A 203 -12.79 4.65 -5.84
CA VAL A 203 -14.07 3.93 -5.95
C VAL A 203 -14.64 3.62 -4.56
N TYR A 204 -13.81 3.11 -3.65
CA TYR A 204 -14.19 2.86 -2.25
C TYR A 204 -14.72 4.14 -1.59
N ILE A 205 -13.93 5.23 -1.64
CA ILE A 205 -14.26 6.53 -1.07
C ILE A 205 -15.59 7.07 -1.62
N TYR A 206 -15.77 7.01 -2.94
CA TYR A 206 -16.99 7.47 -3.59
C TYR A 206 -18.22 6.69 -3.14
N ARG A 207 -18.13 5.36 -3.07
CA ARG A 207 -19.25 4.52 -2.61
C ARG A 207 -19.57 4.77 -1.14
N GLU A 208 -18.58 4.94 -0.29
CA GLU A 208 -18.77 5.29 1.12
C GLU A 208 -19.45 6.65 1.31
N LYS A 209 -19.06 7.65 0.51
CA LYS A 209 -19.74 8.95 0.50
C LYS A 209 -21.20 8.83 0.09
N LYS A 210 -21.51 8.02 -0.94
CA LYS A 210 -22.90 7.84 -1.41
C LYS A 210 -23.78 7.20 -0.33
N LEU A 211 -23.28 6.21 0.40
CA LEU A 211 -24.01 5.55 1.48
C LEU A 211 -24.39 6.52 2.61
N LYS A 212 -23.52 7.47 2.96
CA LYS A 212 -23.82 8.50 3.97
C LYS A 212 -24.98 9.44 3.62
N HIS A 213 -25.34 9.56 2.35
CA HIS A 213 -26.44 10.43 1.92
C HIS A 213 -27.75 9.65 1.73
N VAL A 214 -27.74 8.34 1.95
CA VAL A 214 -28.91 7.46 1.85
C VAL A 214 -29.41 7.04 3.25
N GLU A 215 -28.53 7.07 4.25
CA GLU A 215 -28.86 6.99 5.69
C GLU A 215 -29.32 8.35 6.24
#